data_AF-A0A0W8I488-F1
#
_entry.id   AF-A0A0W8I488-F1
#
_cell.length_a   1.000
_cell.length_b   1.000
_cell.length_c   1.000
_cell.angle_alpha   90.00
_cell.angle_beta   90.00
_cell.angle_gamma   90.00
#
_symmetry.space_group_name_H-M   'P 1'
#
loop_
_entity.id
_entity.type
_entity.pdbx_description
1 polymer ?
#
loop_
_entity_poly.entity_id
_entity_poly.type
_entity_poly.pdbx_seq_one_letter_code
_entity_poly.pdbx_strand_id
1 'polypeptide(L)'
;MVRHLVEAGERATDTIGELITATEDELVVVGRRGEVRIRQVDVVAAKPVPDRPWRVAAFLRRAGVAVLDLDGVPLHGPVVPLLDTLATGGAPVVPLTDRPDRVAAELEEIGLARVIPMLLNTDDLGAAKPDTEAYAAAHAAIERRLGRRVAPAEVAFTDDRADHVDGARAFGWRGRLFTLPR
;
A
#
# COMPACT_ATOMS: atom_id res chain seq x y z
N MET A 1 -5.43 17.81 -1.37
CA MET A 1 -4.25 18.68 -1.16
C MET A 1 -4.52 19.98 -1.86
N VAL A 2 -4.28 21.07 -1.15
CA VAL A 2 -4.36 22.43 -1.67
C VAL A 2 -2.97 23.05 -1.54
N ARG A 3 -2.35 23.42 -2.66
CA ARG A 3 -1.16 24.26 -2.70
C ARG A 3 -1.60 25.71 -2.72
N HIS A 4 -1.13 26.51 -1.77
CA HIS A 4 -1.54 27.89 -1.62
C HIS A 4 -0.37 28.79 -1.22
N LEU A 5 -0.54 30.08 -1.49
CA LEU A 5 0.41 31.12 -1.15
C LEU A 5 0.28 31.53 0.33
N VAL A 6 1.40 31.73 0.98
CA VAL A 6 1.54 32.25 2.34
C VAL A 6 2.51 33.43 2.33
N GLU A 7 2.67 34.11 3.46
CA GLU A 7 3.58 35.27 3.56
C GLU A 7 3.30 36.30 2.46
N ALA A 8 2.01 36.65 2.32
CA ALA A 8 1.51 37.61 1.32
C ALA A 8 1.89 37.29 -0.15
N GLY A 9 2.16 36.02 -0.50
CA GLY A 9 2.49 35.62 -1.86
C GLY A 9 3.95 35.22 -2.07
N GLU A 10 4.82 35.43 -1.08
CA GLU A 10 6.26 35.19 -1.21
C GLU A 10 6.62 33.70 -1.26
N ARG A 11 5.77 32.83 -0.68
CA ARG A 11 6.02 31.40 -0.57
C ARG A 11 4.79 30.58 -0.83
N ALA A 12 4.96 29.41 -1.47
CA ALA A 12 3.91 28.40 -1.60
C ALA A 12 4.09 27.28 -0.57
N THR A 13 2.98 26.77 -0.03
CA THR A 13 2.95 25.60 0.86
C THR A 13 1.81 24.66 0.50
N ASP A 14 1.93 23.39 0.88
CA ASP A 14 0.89 22.39 0.65
C ASP A 14 0.13 22.09 1.95
N THR A 15 -1.20 22.22 1.90
CA THR A 15 -2.11 21.75 2.95
C THR A 15 -2.73 20.42 2.53
N ILE A 16 -2.61 19.40 3.39
CA ILE A 16 -3.18 18.07 3.17
C ILE A 16 -4.13 17.76 4.32
N GLY A 17 -5.38 17.46 3.99
CA GLY A 17 -6.44 17.14 4.92
C GLY A 17 -7.75 16.93 4.18
N GLU A 18 -8.82 16.78 4.95
CA GLU A 18 -10.19 16.72 4.46
C GLU A 18 -10.70 18.13 4.16
N LEU A 19 -11.30 18.31 2.99
CA LEU A 19 -11.92 19.58 2.60
C LEU A 19 -13.34 19.60 3.17
N ILE A 20 -13.57 20.40 4.22
CA ILE A 20 -14.87 20.47 4.91
C ILE A 20 -15.72 21.66 4.43
N THR A 21 -15.09 22.67 3.81
CA THR A 21 -15.78 23.83 3.26
C THR A 21 -15.04 24.32 2.01
N ALA A 22 -15.78 24.66 0.97
CA ALA A 22 -15.29 25.33 -0.22
C ALA A 22 -16.36 26.33 -0.68
N THR A 23 -16.04 27.62 -0.57
CA THR A 23 -16.86 28.73 -1.04
C THR A 23 -16.13 29.45 -2.17
N GLU A 24 -16.71 30.52 -2.70
CA GLU A 24 -16.04 31.38 -3.69
C GLU A 24 -14.85 32.14 -3.09
N ASP A 25 -14.84 32.36 -1.78
CA ASP A 25 -13.83 33.18 -1.09
C ASP A 25 -12.81 32.35 -0.30
N GLU A 26 -13.20 31.17 0.20
CA GLU A 26 -12.35 30.37 1.08
C GLU A 26 -12.51 28.86 0.93
N LEU A 27 -11.42 28.14 1.25
CA LEU A 27 -11.41 26.71 1.53
C LEU A 27 -11.03 26.49 2.98
N VAL A 28 -11.69 25.54 3.63
CA VAL A 28 -11.35 25.06 4.97
C VAL A 28 -10.94 23.61 4.89
N VAL A 29 -9.68 23.34 5.26
CA VAL A 29 -9.09 22.01 5.22
C VAL A 29 -8.71 21.57 6.63
N VAL A 30 -9.25 20.46 7.10
CA VAL A 30 -8.88 19.84 8.39
C VAL A 30 -7.75 18.86 8.17
N GLY A 31 -6.55 19.25 8.58
CA GLY A 31 -5.35 18.43 8.49
C GLY A 31 -4.90 17.86 9.84
N ARG A 32 -3.82 17.09 9.82
CA ARG A 32 -3.20 16.53 11.05
C ARG A 32 -2.76 17.57 12.08
N ARG A 33 -2.50 18.80 11.65
CA ARG A 33 -2.04 19.91 12.50
C ARG A 33 -3.19 20.84 12.92
N GLY A 34 -4.44 20.43 12.67
CA GLY A 34 -5.63 21.23 12.89
C GLY A 34 -6.22 21.78 11.60
N GLU A 35 -7.18 22.68 11.79
CA GLU A 35 -7.89 23.36 10.72
C GLU A 35 -7.02 24.44 10.08
N VAL A 36 -7.08 24.54 8.75
CA VAL A 36 -6.42 25.58 7.97
C VAL A 36 -7.44 26.23 7.05
N ARG A 37 -7.60 27.54 7.18
CA ARG A 37 -8.39 28.38 6.27
C ARG A 37 -7.48 28.95 5.19
N ILE A 38 -7.89 28.83 3.94
CA ILE A 38 -7.12 29.24 2.76
C ILE A 38 -8.04 30.13 1.91
N ARG A 39 -7.60 31.35 1.58
CA ARG A 39 -8.38 32.19 0.67
C ARG A 39 -8.32 31.61 -0.74
N GLN A 40 -9.43 31.64 -1.46
CA GLN A 40 -9.54 31.12 -2.83
C GLN A 40 -8.50 31.77 -3.76
N VAL A 41 -8.28 33.07 -3.59
CA VAL A 41 -7.30 33.86 -4.37
C VAL A 41 -5.85 33.44 -4.16
N ASP A 42 -5.54 32.78 -3.04
CA ASP A 42 -4.19 32.33 -2.72
C ASP A 42 -3.96 30.88 -3.20
N VAL A 43 -4.98 30.19 -3.72
CA VAL A 43 -4.85 28.81 -4.20
C VAL A 43 -4.10 28.78 -5.53
N VAL A 44 -2.98 28.07 -5.54
CA VAL A 44 -2.18 27.81 -6.75
C VAL A 44 -2.66 26.56 -7.45
N ALA A 45 -2.98 25.51 -6.69
CA ALA A 45 -3.49 24.26 -7.23
C ALA A 45 -4.28 23.50 -6.15
N ALA A 46 -5.40 22.90 -6.53
CA ALA A 46 -6.13 21.97 -5.68
C ALA A 46 -6.29 20.64 -6.42
N LYS A 47 -5.98 19.54 -5.73
CA LYS A 47 -6.28 18.20 -6.24
C LYS A 47 -6.71 17.26 -5.13
N PRO A 48 -7.67 16.35 -5.40
CA PRO A 48 -7.88 15.20 -4.55
C PRO A 48 -6.55 14.46 -4.38
N VAL A 49 -6.18 14.17 -3.13
CA VAL A 49 -5.12 13.21 -2.86
C VAL A 49 -5.84 11.94 -2.49
N PRO A 50 -5.61 10.82 -3.21
CA PRO A 50 -6.22 9.56 -2.83
C PRO A 50 -5.79 9.21 -1.39
N ASP A 51 -6.49 8.29 -0.74
CA ASP A 51 -6.11 7.88 0.63
C ASP A 51 -4.73 7.21 0.67
N ARG A 52 -4.01 7.40 1.78
CA ARG A 52 -2.64 6.89 2.04
C ARG A 52 -2.25 5.51 1.43
N PRO A 53 -3.14 4.50 1.27
CA PRO A 53 -2.91 3.34 0.42
C PRO A 53 -2.07 3.60 -0.85
N TRP A 54 -2.22 4.74 -1.53
CA TRP A 54 -1.51 5.01 -2.80
C TRP A 54 0.02 5.14 -2.66
N ARG A 55 0.57 5.49 -1.48
CA ARG A 55 2.05 5.53 -1.32
C ARG A 55 2.66 4.15 -1.30
N VAL A 56 1.92 3.18 -0.76
CA VAL A 56 2.29 1.76 -0.82
C VAL A 56 1.99 1.20 -2.19
N ALA A 57 0.87 1.58 -2.80
CA ALA A 57 0.59 1.25 -4.21
C ALA A 57 1.72 1.70 -5.13
N ALA A 58 2.20 2.94 -5.01
CA ALA A 58 3.30 3.47 -5.82
C ALA A 58 4.63 2.75 -5.58
N PHE A 59 4.88 2.33 -4.33
CA PHE A 59 6.04 1.51 -3.98
C PHE A 59 5.97 0.12 -4.62
N LEU A 60 4.81 -0.53 -4.53
CA LEU A 60 4.57 -1.87 -5.06
C LEU A 60 4.50 -1.90 -6.60
N ARG A 61 3.88 -0.91 -7.25
CA ARG A 61 3.79 -0.83 -8.73
C ARG A 61 5.14 -0.69 -9.43
N ARG A 62 6.15 -0.17 -8.73
CA ARG A 62 7.52 -0.01 -9.26
C ARG A 62 8.37 -1.26 -9.04
N ALA A 63 7.79 -2.33 -8.50
CA ALA A 63 8.50 -3.57 -8.21
C ALA A 63 8.43 -4.55 -9.38
N GLY A 64 9.44 -5.43 -9.45
CA GLY A 64 9.38 -6.60 -10.32
C GLY A 64 8.39 -7.65 -9.79
N VAL A 65 8.14 -7.65 -8.47
CA VAL A 65 7.08 -8.42 -7.78
C VAL A 65 6.58 -7.63 -6.56
N ALA A 66 5.27 -7.52 -6.39
CA ALA A 66 4.62 -6.90 -5.25
C ALA A 66 4.10 -7.97 -4.28
N VAL A 67 4.63 -8.01 -3.06
CA VAL A 67 4.20 -8.93 -2.00
C VAL A 67 3.47 -8.14 -0.92
N LEU A 68 2.28 -8.59 -0.53
CA LEU A 68 1.44 -7.90 0.45
C LEU A 68 1.03 -8.86 1.55
N ASP A 69 1.23 -8.42 2.80
CA ASP A 69 0.53 -8.98 3.94
C ASP A 69 -0.98 -8.72 3.88
N LEU A 70 -1.77 -9.73 4.24
CA LEU A 70 -3.23 -9.66 4.34
C LEU A 70 -3.77 -10.00 5.74
N ASP A 71 -2.90 -10.15 6.75
CA ASP A 71 -3.27 -10.69 8.06
C ASP A 71 -3.95 -9.64 8.94
N GLY A 72 -3.41 -8.41 8.94
CA GLY A 72 -3.96 -7.27 9.68
C GLY A 72 -5.00 -6.46 8.91
N VAL A 73 -5.40 -6.91 7.71
CA VAL A 73 -6.08 -6.05 6.74
C VAL A 73 -7.48 -6.60 6.39
N PRO A 74 -8.56 -5.87 6.69
CA PRO A 74 -9.88 -6.24 6.21
C PRO A 74 -9.92 -6.25 4.69
N LEU A 75 -10.31 -7.39 4.09
CA LEU A 75 -10.50 -7.54 2.65
C LEU A 75 -11.81 -6.88 2.17
N HIS A 76 -12.00 -5.62 2.52
CA HIS A 76 -13.10 -4.76 2.07
C HIS A 76 -12.65 -3.30 2.09
N GLY A 77 -13.49 -2.40 1.60
CA GLY A 77 -13.20 -0.96 1.60
C GLY A 77 -11.94 -0.60 0.79
N PRO A 78 -11.00 0.20 1.32
CA PRO A 78 -9.89 0.78 0.53
C PRO A 78 -8.85 -0.23 0.03
N VAL A 79 -8.87 -1.46 0.52
CA VAL A 79 -7.93 -2.53 0.15
C VAL A 79 -8.29 -3.15 -1.19
N VAL A 80 -9.59 -3.28 -1.48
CA VAL A 80 -10.10 -3.82 -2.75
C VAL A 80 -9.58 -3.03 -3.96
N PRO A 81 -9.78 -1.69 -4.05
CA PRO A 81 -9.26 -0.93 -5.18
C PRO A 81 -7.73 -0.87 -5.21
N LEU A 82 -7.05 -1.00 -4.05
CA LEU A 82 -5.58 -1.10 -4.01
C LEU A 82 -5.11 -2.39 -4.71
N LEU A 83 -5.64 -3.54 -4.30
CA LEU A 83 -5.29 -4.84 -4.87
C LEU A 83 -5.68 -4.92 -6.35
N ASP A 84 -6.87 -4.42 -6.72
CA ASP A 84 -7.32 -4.38 -8.11
C ASP A 84 -6.40 -3.54 -8.98
N THR A 85 -6.00 -2.35 -8.50
CA THR A 85 -5.07 -1.50 -9.27
C THR A 85 -3.67 -2.11 -9.37
N LEU A 86 -3.23 -2.87 -8.38
CA LEU A 86 -1.95 -3.58 -8.45
C LEU A 86 -2.03 -4.74 -9.43
N ALA A 87 -3.09 -5.54 -9.37
CA ALA A 87 -3.30 -6.70 -10.22
C ALA A 87 -3.49 -6.33 -11.70
N THR A 88 -4.03 -5.14 -11.98
CA THR A 88 -4.14 -4.58 -13.34
C THR A 88 -2.90 -3.79 -13.77
N GLY A 89 -1.98 -3.48 -12.84
CA GLY A 89 -0.80 -2.64 -13.06
C GLY A 89 0.42 -3.33 -13.67
N GLY A 90 0.31 -4.61 -14.04
CA GLY A 90 1.34 -5.38 -14.75
C GLY A 90 2.43 -6.01 -13.89
N ALA A 91 2.62 -5.56 -12.65
CA ALA A 91 3.50 -6.24 -11.70
C ALA A 91 2.79 -7.47 -11.11
N PRO A 92 3.43 -8.64 -11.00
CA PRO A 92 2.88 -9.78 -10.27
C PRO A 92 2.57 -9.41 -8.82
N VAL A 93 1.34 -9.68 -8.39
CA VAL A 93 0.85 -9.44 -7.03
C VAL A 93 0.77 -10.76 -6.29
N VAL A 94 1.42 -10.83 -5.13
CA VAL A 94 1.57 -12.03 -4.32
C VAL A 94 1.08 -11.72 -2.91
N PRO A 95 -0.15 -12.08 -2.56
CA PRO A 95 -0.56 -12.02 -1.17
C PRO A 95 0.19 -13.09 -0.36
N LEU A 96 0.73 -12.71 0.80
CA LEU A 96 1.45 -13.58 1.73
C LEU A 96 0.80 -13.47 3.10
N THR A 97 0.16 -14.54 3.56
CA THR A 97 -0.69 -14.56 4.74
C THR A 97 -0.25 -15.64 5.73
N ASP A 98 -0.43 -15.38 7.02
CA ASP A 98 -0.37 -16.36 8.11
C ASP A 98 -1.76 -16.83 8.57
N ARG A 99 -2.83 -16.35 7.92
CA ARG A 99 -4.21 -16.75 8.23
C ARG A 99 -4.55 -18.12 7.65
N PRO A 100 -5.34 -18.94 8.36
CA PRO A 100 -5.90 -20.17 7.80
C PRO A 100 -6.81 -19.88 6.58
N ASP A 101 -7.01 -20.90 5.74
CA ASP A 101 -7.55 -20.98 4.36
C ASP A 101 -8.78 -20.16 3.90
N ARG A 102 -9.25 -19.15 4.66
CA ARG A 102 -10.39 -18.30 4.28
C ARG A 102 -10.03 -17.16 3.32
N VAL A 103 -8.75 -16.82 3.20
CA VAL A 103 -8.29 -15.68 2.38
C VAL A 103 -8.63 -15.86 0.90
N ALA A 104 -8.54 -17.09 0.37
CA ALA A 104 -8.91 -17.37 -1.02
C ALA A 104 -10.40 -17.10 -1.29
N ALA A 105 -11.28 -17.57 -0.39
CA ALA A 105 -12.73 -17.33 -0.50
C ALA A 105 -13.06 -15.84 -0.35
N GLU A 106 -12.45 -15.13 0.60
CA GLU A 106 -12.62 -13.68 0.78
C GLU A 106 -12.19 -12.91 -0.49
N LEU A 107 -11.07 -13.29 -1.11
CA LEU A 107 -10.61 -12.69 -2.37
C LEU A 107 -11.56 -12.98 -3.54
N GLU A 108 -12.19 -14.14 -3.58
CA GLU A 108 -13.18 -14.49 -4.60
C GLU A 108 -14.47 -13.66 -4.43
N GLU A 109 -14.99 -13.55 -3.20
CA GLU A 109 -16.20 -12.78 -2.87
C GLU A 109 -16.09 -11.30 -3.27
N ILE A 110 -14.90 -10.70 -3.17
CA ILE A 110 -14.64 -9.31 -3.54
C ILE A 110 -14.18 -9.13 -5.00
N GLY A 111 -14.25 -10.17 -5.83
CA GLY A 111 -13.95 -10.11 -7.26
C GLY A 111 -12.46 -10.09 -7.62
N LEU A 112 -11.59 -10.50 -6.69
CA LEU A 112 -10.13 -10.53 -6.85
C LEU A 112 -9.58 -11.95 -7.09
N ALA A 113 -10.41 -12.88 -7.59
CA ALA A 113 -10.01 -14.26 -7.88
C ALA A 113 -8.72 -14.40 -8.71
N ARG A 114 -8.38 -13.38 -9.52
CA ARG A 114 -7.14 -13.31 -10.31
C ARG A 114 -5.85 -13.37 -9.49
N VAL A 115 -5.86 -12.99 -8.21
CA VAL A 115 -4.65 -13.00 -7.36
C VAL A 115 -4.48 -14.33 -6.62
N ILE A 116 -5.53 -15.17 -6.55
CA ILE A 116 -5.53 -16.45 -5.84
C ILE A 116 -4.42 -17.39 -6.32
N PRO A 117 -4.11 -17.53 -7.62
CA PRO A 117 -3.00 -18.40 -8.07
C PRO A 117 -1.63 -18.00 -7.49
N MET A 118 -1.48 -16.75 -7.06
CA MET A 118 -0.26 -16.21 -6.46
C MET A 118 -0.32 -16.14 -4.93
N LEU A 119 -1.45 -16.47 -4.29
CA LEU A 119 -1.60 -16.48 -2.83
C LEU A 119 -0.62 -17.47 -2.19
N LEU A 120 0.10 -17.03 -1.17
CA LEU A 120 1.00 -17.85 -0.34
C LEU A 120 0.51 -17.83 1.10
N ASN A 121 0.36 -19.02 1.68
CA ASN A 121 0.16 -19.19 3.10
C ASN A 121 1.49 -19.60 3.76
N THR A 122 1.92 -18.93 4.82
CA THR A 122 3.15 -19.29 5.53
C THR A 122 3.08 -20.67 6.18
N ASP A 123 1.88 -21.15 6.54
CA ASP A 123 1.69 -22.50 7.06
C ASP A 123 2.06 -23.56 6.00
N ASP A 124 1.66 -23.35 4.73
CA ASP A 124 2.05 -24.20 3.60
C ASP A 124 3.56 -24.14 3.31
N LEU A 125 4.20 -23.03 3.66
CA LEU A 125 5.63 -22.80 3.47
C LEU A 125 6.47 -23.41 4.61
N GLY A 126 5.86 -23.77 5.74
CA GLY A 126 6.51 -24.40 6.89
C GLY A 126 7.33 -23.46 7.77
N ALA A 127 7.21 -22.14 7.58
CA ALA A 127 7.89 -21.12 8.39
C ALA A 127 7.07 -19.82 8.41
N ALA A 128 7.01 -19.17 9.57
CA ALA A 128 6.24 -17.95 9.77
C ALA A 128 7.12 -16.69 9.65
N LYS A 129 6.53 -15.57 9.25
CA LYS A 129 7.18 -14.25 9.39
C LYS A 129 7.44 -13.98 10.88
N PRO A 130 8.58 -13.39 11.30
CA PRO A 130 9.65 -12.81 10.49
C PRO A 130 10.85 -13.73 10.25
N ASP A 131 10.70 -15.06 10.36
CA ASP A 131 11.82 -15.99 10.18
C ASP A 131 12.39 -15.91 8.76
N THR A 132 13.72 -16.03 8.63
CA THR A 132 14.40 -15.89 7.33
C THR A 132 13.95 -17.00 6.35
N GLU A 133 13.66 -18.17 6.89
CA GLU A 133 13.13 -19.34 6.21
C GLU A 133 11.78 -19.05 5.52
N ALA A 134 10.92 -18.24 6.14
CA ALA A 134 9.63 -17.86 5.56
C ALA A 134 9.82 -17.04 4.28
N TYR A 135 10.72 -16.05 4.30
CA TYR A 135 11.02 -15.24 3.10
C TYR A 135 11.72 -16.05 2.01
N ALA A 136 12.62 -16.97 2.39
CA ALA A 136 13.28 -17.88 1.45
C ALA A 136 12.27 -18.82 0.76
N ALA A 137 11.36 -19.43 1.53
CA ALA A 137 10.32 -20.31 1.03
C ALA A 137 9.33 -19.55 0.14
N ALA A 138 8.89 -18.37 0.56
CA ALA A 138 8.02 -17.50 -0.23
C ALA A 138 8.70 -17.09 -1.55
N HIS A 139 9.98 -16.69 -1.51
CA HIS A 139 10.73 -16.32 -2.70
C HIS A 139 10.85 -17.48 -3.70
N ALA A 140 11.18 -18.68 -3.22
CA ALA A 140 11.23 -19.87 -4.07
C ALA A 140 9.86 -20.21 -4.67
N ALA A 141 8.77 -20.02 -3.92
CA ALA A 141 7.41 -20.22 -4.43
C ALA A 141 7.02 -19.20 -5.50
N ILE A 142 7.42 -17.92 -5.32
CA ILE A 142 7.24 -16.86 -6.31
C ILE A 142 7.97 -17.22 -7.62
N GLU A 143 9.25 -17.60 -7.54
CA GLU A 143 10.02 -17.98 -8.74
C GLU A 143 9.39 -19.17 -9.47
N ARG A 144 8.94 -20.20 -8.74
CA ARG A 144 8.25 -21.36 -9.33
C ARG A 144 6.98 -20.95 -10.08
N ARG A 145 6.15 -20.08 -9.48
CA ARG A 145 4.88 -19.64 -10.09
C ARG A 145 5.08 -18.71 -11.28
N LEU A 146 6.13 -17.87 -11.24
CA LEU A 146 6.47 -17.00 -12.35
C LEU A 146 7.25 -17.70 -13.46
N GLY A 147 7.79 -18.91 -13.20
CA GLY A 147 8.63 -19.65 -14.15
C GLY A 147 9.96 -18.96 -14.47
N ARG A 148 10.42 -18.06 -13.61
CA ARG A 148 11.67 -17.30 -13.80
C ARG A 148 12.34 -16.99 -12.47
N ARG A 149 13.64 -16.73 -12.52
CA ARG A 149 14.37 -16.16 -11.38
C ARG A 149 13.93 -14.71 -11.12
N VAL A 150 13.99 -14.32 -9.85
CA VAL A 150 13.69 -12.96 -9.37
C VAL A 150 14.83 -12.56 -8.44
N ALA A 151 15.48 -11.42 -8.66
CA ALA A 151 16.45 -10.94 -7.68
C ALA A 151 15.72 -10.49 -6.41
N PRO A 152 16.22 -10.76 -5.18
CA PRO A 152 15.57 -10.32 -3.95
C PRO A 152 15.20 -8.83 -3.94
N ALA A 153 16.09 -7.98 -4.48
CA ALA A 153 15.87 -6.54 -4.58
C ALA A 153 14.71 -6.13 -5.51
N GLU A 154 14.25 -7.01 -6.42
CA GLU A 154 13.08 -6.74 -7.26
C GLU A 154 11.76 -6.89 -6.50
N VAL A 155 11.77 -7.62 -5.39
CA VAL A 155 10.59 -7.86 -4.56
C VAL A 155 10.36 -6.67 -3.62
N ALA A 156 9.15 -6.13 -3.66
CA ALA A 156 8.68 -5.13 -2.71
C ALA A 156 7.64 -5.74 -1.79
N PHE A 157 7.89 -5.69 -0.48
CA PHE A 157 7.06 -6.26 0.56
C PHE A 157 6.48 -5.17 1.46
N THR A 158 5.23 -5.37 1.86
CA THR A 158 4.53 -4.52 2.82
C THR A 158 3.80 -5.35 3.86
N ASP A 159 3.85 -4.89 5.12
CA ASP A 159 3.23 -5.52 6.29
C ASP A 159 2.93 -4.41 7.32
N ASP A 160 1.99 -4.65 8.22
CA ASP A 160 1.63 -3.69 9.28
C ASP A 160 2.49 -3.85 10.55
N ARG A 161 3.30 -4.91 10.62
CA ARG A 161 4.26 -5.17 11.69
C ARG A 161 5.70 -4.86 11.27
N ALA A 162 6.43 -4.18 12.15
CA ALA A 162 7.79 -3.72 11.88
C ALA A 162 8.81 -4.86 11.83
N ASP A 163 8.67 -5.87 12.70
CA ASP A 163 9.52 -7.07 12.73
C ASP A 163 9.46 -7.86 11.42
N HIS A 164 8.27 -8.00 10.82
CA HIS A 164 8.10 -8.61 9.51
C HIS A 164 8.79 -7.80 8.40
N VAL A 165 8.66 -6.47 8.43
CA VAL A 165 9.32 -5.61 7.44
C VAL A 165 10.84 -5.70 7.55
N ASP A 166 11.37 -5.77 8.76
CA ASP A 166 12.82 -5.86 9.00
C ASP A 166 13.36 -7.25 8.63
N GLY A 167 12.61 -8.34 8.87
CA GLY A 167 12.93 -9.68 8.38
C GLY A 167 13.03 -9.73 6.86
N ALA A 168 12.06 -9.15 6.14
CA ALA A 168 12.10 -9.06 4.68
C ALA A 168 13.32 -8.28 4.17
N ARG A 169 13.69 -7.19 4.85
CA ARG A 169 14.89 -6.39 4.52
C ARG A 169 16.17 -7.18 4.75
N ALA A 170 16.26 -7.91 5.86
CA ALA A 170 17.40 -8.76 6.17
C ALA A 170 17.60 -9.87 5.12
N PHE A 171 16.49 -10.43 4.60
CA PHE A 171 16.52 -11.39 3.49
C PHE A 171 16.97 -10.76 2.15
N GLY A 172 16.84 -9.44 1.99
CA GLY A 172 17.23 -8.71 0.77
C GLY A 172 16.06 -8.22 -0.07
N TRP A 173 14.81 -8.40 0.39
CA TRP A 173 13.66 -7.73 -0.21
C TRP A 173 13.62 -6.25 0.17
N ARG A 174 12.90 -5.46 -0.62
CA ARG A 174 12.56 -4.09 -0.23
C ARG A 174 11.35 -4.13 0.69
N GLY A 175 11.51 -3.84 1.97
CA GLY A 175 10.41 -3.80 2.94
C GLY A 175 9.90 -2.39 3.25
N ARG A 176 8.58 -2.21 3.35
CA ARG A 176 7.94 -0.97 3.80
C ARG A 176 6.79 -1.25 4.76
N LEU A 177 6.85 -0.62 5.94
CA LEU A 177 5.74 -0.66 6.91
C LEU A 177 4.51 0.06 6.35
N PHE A 178 3.36 -0.58 6.46
CA PHE A 178 2.07 -0.03 6.09
C PHE A 178 1.00 -0.35 7.11
N THR A 179 0.49 0.71 7.73
CA THR A 179 -0.69 0.61 8.59
C THR A 179 -1.83 1.37 7.92
N LEU A 180 -3.02 0.77 7.85
CA LEU A 180 -4.21 1.52 7.50
C LEU A 180 -4.41 2.67 8.51
N PRO A 181 -4.89 3.84 8.07
CA PRO A 181 -5.38 4.85 9.01
C PRO A 181 -6.45 4.21 9.89
N ARG A 182 -6.35 4.41 11.21
CA ARG A 182 -7.46 4.12 12.12
C ARG A 182 -8.59 5.10 11.91
#